data_AF-A0AAW5I9R3-F1
#
_entry.id   AF-A0AAW5I9R3-F1
#
_cell.length_a   1.000
_cell.length_b   1.000
_cell.length_c   1.000
_cell.angle_alpha   90.00
_cell.angle_beta   90.00
_cell.angle_gamma   90.00
#
_symmetry.space_group_name_H-M   'P 1'
#
loop_
_entity.id
_entity.type
_entity.pdbx_description
1 polymer ?
#
loop_
_entity_poly.entity_id
_entity_poly.type
_entity_poly.pdbx_seq_one_letter_code
_entity_poly.pdbx_strand_id
1 'polypeptide(L)'
;MSKGGIQFDPKAASLIMREEVERARQLIINHIRINGQNASGRTIASLKVEQPSEEETILWGHKPFGVLETGRRAGKIPYGFRSIIRQWMKDKGLHGRPIPYKTDRAHKYTPQERGDMSMAGAIAHTIASKGSKLHRTGGRADVYSNVVPDTMKRLGQRLIFLIHQSVGSIKLNNETV
;
A
#
# COMPACT_ATOMS: atom_id res chain seq x y z
N MET A 1 -35.42 34.54 15.02
CA MET A 1 -34.45 34.99 14.00
C MET A 1 -33.87 33.76 13.31
N SER A 2 -34.34 33.42 12.12
CA SER A 2 -33.82 32.29 11.34
C SER A 2 -32.47 32.68 10.75
N LYS A 3 -31.38 32.10 11.26
CA LYS A 3 -30.06 32.22 10.64
C LYS A 3 -30.08 31.35 9.38
N GLY A 4 -30.36 31.95 8.22
CA GLY A 4 -30.08 31.32 6.94
C GLY A 4 -28.58 31.06 6.87
N GLY A 5 -28.21 29.79 6.84
CA GLY A 5 -26.82 29.34 6.83
C GLY A 5 -26.75 27.91 6.34
N ILE A 6 -25.64 27.56 5.70
CA ILE A 6 -25.33 26.18 5.36
C ILE A 6 -25.19 25.41 6.67
N GLN A 7 -26.06 24.43 6.90
CA GLN A 7 -25.90 23.51 8.02
C GLN A 7 -24.93 22.40 7.57
N PHE A 8 -23.90 22.17 8.39
CA PHE A 8 -22.91 21.12 8.22
C PHE A 8 -22.82 20.34 9.53
N ASP A 9 -22.89 19.02 9.45
CA ASP A 9 -22.70 18.13 10.60
C ASP A 9 -21.25 17.62 10.64
N PRO A 10 -20.39 18.19 11.50
CA PRO A 10 -18.97 17.80 11.58
C PRO A 10 -18.77 16.37 12.09
N LYS A 11 -19.69 15.85 12.93
CA LYS A 11 -19.60 14.47 13.42
C LYS A 11 -19.94 13.48 12.33
N ALA A 12 -20.97 13.77 11.53
CA ALA A 12 -21.30 12.95 10.36
C ALA A 12 -20.16 12.98 9.33
N ALA A 13 -19.55 14.15 9.10
CA ALA A 13 -18.40 14.27 8.21
C ALA A 13 -17.20 13.45 8.69
N SER A 14 -16.87 13.54 9.98
CA SER A 14 -15.83 12.76 10.64
C SER A 14 -16.04 11.25 10.48
N LEU A 15 -17.28 10.77 10.66
CA LEU A 15 -17.62 9.36 10.46
C LEU A 15 -17.40 8.92 9.01
N ILE A 16 -17.88 9.72 8.04
CA ILE A 16 -17.69 9.47 6.60
C ILE A 16 -16.20 9.40 6.24
N MET A 17 -15.39 10.32 6.77
CA MET A 17 -13.93 10.33 6.55
C MET A 17 -13.31 9.03 7.03
N ARG A 18 -13.61 8.61 8.26
CA ARG A 18 -13.10 7.34 8.81
C ARG A 18 -13.49 6.14 7.97
N GLU A 19 -14.75 6.04 7.57
CA GLU A 19 -15.25 4.92 6.76
C GLU A 19 -14.58 4.83 5.38
N GLU A 20 -14.43 5.96 4.69
CA GLU A 20 -13.79 5.96 3.37
C GLU A 20 -12.30 5.62 3.46
N VAL A 21 -11.61 6.04 4.53
CA VAL A 21 -10.20 5.69 4.75
C VAL A 21 -10.05 4.21 5.17
N GLU A 22 -10.94 3.66 6.00
CA GLU A 22 -10.94 2.22 6.32
C GLU A 22 -11.25 1.36 5.08
N ARG A 23 -12.17 1.81 4.22
CA ARG A 23 -12.42 1.17 2.92
C ARG A 23 -11.16 1.18 2.06
N ALA A 24 -10.48 2.33 1.96
CA ALA A 24 -9.22 2.45 1.23
C ALA A 24 -8.16 1.47 1.76
N ARG A 25 -8.01 1.39 3.09
CA ARG A 25 -7.13 0.41 3.75
C ARG A 25 -7.47 -1.02 3.33
N GLN A 26 -8.74 -1.41 3.36
CA GLN A 26 -9.14 -2.77 3.00
C GLN A 26 -8.90 -3.09 1.51
N LEU A 27 -9.17 -2.15 0.61
CA LEU A 27 -8.89 -2.29 -0.82
C LEU A 27 -7.40 -2.49 -1.08
N ILE A 28 -6.56 -1.67 -0.46
CA ILE A 28 -5.11 -1.78 -0.54
C ILE A 28 -4.63 -3.16 -0.05
N ILE A 29 -5.16 -3.64 1.09
CA ILE A 29 -4.84 -4.98 1.61
C ILE A 29 -5.22 -6.07 0.61
N ASN A 30 -6.40 -5.95 -0.01
CA ASN A 30 -6.87 -6.91 -1.00
C ASN A 30 -6.00 -6.90 -2.25
N HIS A 31 -5.64 -5.72 -2.77
CA HIS A 31 -4.72 -5.59 -3.90
C HIS A 31 -3.38 -6.25 -3.61
N ILE A 32 -2.78 -6.02 -2.43
CA ILE A 32 -1.51 -6.67 -2.03
C ILE A 32 -1.63 -8.20 -2.07
N ARG A 33 -2.75 -8.75 -1.61
CA ARG A 33 -3.00 -10.21 -1.59
C ARG A 33 -3.17 -10.76 -3.01
N ILE A 34 -4.05 -10.17 -3.81
CA ILE A 34 -4.35 -10.61 -5.18
C ILE A 34 -3.10 -10.52 -6.07
N ASN A 35 -2.30 -9.48 -5.88
CA ASN A 35 -1.05 -9.27 -6.60
C ASN A 35 0.11 -10.19 -6.17
N GLY A 36 -0.12 -11.09 -5.21
CA GLY A 36 0.90 -12.00 -4.69
C GLY A 36 2.03 -11.29 -3.94
N GLN A 37 1.84 -10.02 -3.55
CA GLN A 37 2.85 -9.19 -2.88
C GLN A 37 2.89 -9.40 -1.36
N ASN A 38 2.05 -10.30 -0.83
CA ASN A 38 2.08 -10.70 0.56
C ASN A 38 3.25 -11.65 0.84
N ALA A 39 4.42 -11.07 1.18
CA ALA A 39 5.62 -11.84 1.52
C ALA A 39 5.53 -12.43 2.94
N SER A 40 5.45 -11.58 3.97
CA SER A 40 5.44 -11.97 5.39
C SER A 40 4.27 -11.39 6.20
N GLY A 41 3.29 -10.75 5.55
CA GLY A 41 2.18 -10.06 6.23
C GLY A 41 2.54 -8.72 6.89
N ARG A 42 3.83 -8.46 7.19
CA ARG A 42 4.27 -7.25 7.91
C ARG A 42 3.82 -5.93 7.26
N THR A 43 3.83 -5.85 5.93
CA THR A 43 3.39 -4.65 5.22
C THR A 43 1.90 -4.39 5.42
N ILE A 44 1.07 -5.44 5.35
CA ILE A 44 -0.37 -5.35 5.64
C ILE A 44 -0.59 -4.97 7.11
N ALA A 45 0.14 -5.60 8.03
CA ALA A 45 0.04 -5.33 9.46
C ALA A 45 0.42 -3.89 9.85
N SER A 46 1.25 -3.23 9.03
CA SER A 46 1.63 -1.83 9.26
C SER A 46 0.55 -0.81 8.87
N LEU A 47 -0.51 -1.23 8.16
CA LEU A 47 -1.57 -0.32 7.76
C LEU A 47 -2.50 -0.02 8.93
N LYS A 48 -2.54 1.24 9.36
CA LYS A 48 -3.34 1.72 10.49
C LYS A 48 -4.09 2.99 10.11
N VAL A 49 -5.39 3.03 10.40
CA VAL A 49 -6.17 4.27 10.34
C VAL A 49 -6.12 4.94 11.69
N GLU A 50 -5.80 6.22 11.70
CA GLU A 50 -5.88 7.10 12.86
C GLU A 50 -6.74 8.30 12.53
N GLN A 51 -7.50 8.77 13.51
CA GLN A 51 -8.35 9.95 13.38
C GLN A 51 -8.05 10.88 14.57
N PRO A 52 -7.04 11.76 14.44
CA PRO A 52 -6.62 12.63 15.53
C PRO A 52 -7.69 13.67 15.92
N SER A 53 -8.53 14.08 14.97
CA SER A 53 -9.60 15.05 15.15
C SER A 53 -10.79 14.74 14.25
N GLU A 54 -11.90 15.48 14.39
CA GLU A 54 -13.07 15.34 13.50
C GLU A 54 -12.76 15.76 12.04
N GLU A 55 -11.72 16.56 11.83
CA GLU A 55 -11.35 17.11 10.53
C GLU A 55 -10.23 16.34 9.84
N GLU A 56 -9.62 15.38 10.52
CA GLU A 56 -8.42 14.69 10.04
C GLU A 56 -8.52 13.18 10.21
N THR A 57 -8.32 12.44 9.13
CA THR A 57 -8.15 10.98 9.16
C THR A 57 -6.95 10.58 8.32
N ILE A 58 -6.03 9.83 8.92
CA ILE A 58 -4.75 9.44 8.32
C ILE A 58 -4.69 7.92 8.17
N LEU A 59 -4.29 7.46 6.99
CA LEU A 59 -3.88 6.07 6.76
C LEU A 59 -2.36 5.96 6.79
N TRP A 60 -1.84 5.41 7.88
CA TRP A 60 -0.42 5.14 8.06
C TRP A 60 -0.02 3.83 7.38
N GLY A 61 1.23 3.78 6.91
CA GLY A 61 1.89 2.58 6.43
C GLY A 61 3.40 2.67 6.64
N HIS A 62 4.08 1.53 6.74
CA HIS A 62 5.52 1.51 6.97
C HIS A 62 6.31 2.07 5.76
N LYS A 63 7.47 2.70 5.99
CA LYS A 63 8.29 3.39 4.96
C LYS A 63 8.51 2.65 3.61
N PRO A 64 8.72 1.33 3.54
CA PRO A 64 8.91 0.63 2.27
C PRO A 64 7.60 0.35 1.53
N PHE A 65 6.46 0.90 1.95
CA PHE A 65 5.17 0.70 1.29
C PHE A 65 5.19 1.09 -0.19
N GLY A 66 5.81 2.22 -0.53
CA GLY A 66 5.90 2.69 -1.92
C GLY A 66 6.68 1.78 -2.88
N VAL A 67 7.48 0.86 -2.34
CA VAL A 67 8.23 -0.14 -3.13
C VAL A 67 7.27 -1.20 -3.73
N LEU A 68 6.06 -1.34 -3.19
CA LEU A 68 5.04 -2.24 -3.75
C LEU A 68 4.60 -1.82 -5.15
N GLU A 69 4.66 -0.53 -5.46
CA GLU A 69 4.27 -0.01 -6.78
C GLU A 69 5.48 0.31 -7.65
N THR A 70 6.47 0.98 -7.09
CA THR A 70 7.61 1.49 -7.86
C THR A 70 8.76 0.49 -7.97
N GLY A 71 8.77 -0.54 -7.12
CA GLY A 71 9.92 -1.41 -6.94
C GLY A 71 11.11 -0.69 -6.29
N ARG A 72 12.18 -1.45 -6.03
CA ARG A 72 13.41 -0.92 -5.44
C ARG A 72 14.43 -0.60 -6.54
N ARG A 73 15.01 0.60 -6.51
CA ARG A 73 16.16 0.98 -7.36
C ARG A 73 17.42 0.16 -7.03
N ALA A 74 18.39 0.15 -7.94
CA ALA A 74 19.74 -0.34 -7.66
C ALA A 74 20.37 0.43 -6.47
N GLY A 75 21.31 -0.20 -5.76
CA GLY A 75 22.03 0.42 -4.65
C GLY A 75 22.21 -0.49 -3.44
N LYS A 76 22.66 0.09 -2.32
CA LYS A 76 23.07 -0.62 -1.10
C LYS A 76 21.98 -1.55 -0.55
N ILE A 77 22.25 -2.84 -0.57
CA ILE A 77 21.37 -3.89 -0.06
C ILE A 77 21.65 -4.14 1.44
N PRO A 78 20.69 -4.70 2.20
CA PRO A 78 20.89 -5.07 3.60
C PRO A 78 22.07 -6.01 3.79
N TYR A 79 22.66 -5.99 4.99
CA TYR A 79 23.64 -7.01 5.37
C TYR A 79 22.96 -8.39 5.32
N GLY A 80 23.68 -9.40 4.80
CA GLY A 80 23.13 -10.76 4.68
C GLY A 80 21.98 -10.92 3.69
N PHE A 81 21.78 -9.98 2.76
CA PHE A 81 20.62 -10.01 1.84
C PHE A 81 20.47 -11.31 1.04
N ARG A 82 21.58 -11.99 0.69
CA ARG A 82 21.53 -13.32 0.05
C ARG A 82 20.78 -14.35 0.91
N SER A 83 21.03 -14.34 2.22
CA SER A 83 20.33 -15.21 3.18
C SER A 83 18.86 -14.85 3.30
N ILE A 84 18.52 -13.56 3.25
CA ILE A 84 17.13 -13.09 3.23
C ILE A 84 16.40 -13.59 1.98
N ILE A 85 17.04 -13.47 0.80
CA ILE A 85 16.47 -13.98 -0.45
C ILE A 85 16.31 -15.51 -0.39
N ARG A 86 17.28 -16.23 0.16
CA ARG A 86 17.19 -17.69 0.32
C ARG A 86 16.05 -18.09 1.26
N GLN A 87 15.86 -17.37 2.37
CA GLN A 87 14.72 -17.61 3.25
C GLN A 87 13.40 -17.33 2.54
N TRP A 88 13.31 -16.21 1.82
CA TRP A 88 12.13 -15.88 1.02
C TRP A 88 11.83 -16.94 -0.05
N MET A 89 12.86 -17.48 -0.73
CA MET A 89 12.70 -18.58 -1.68
C MET A 89 12.08 -19.80 -1.01
N LYS A 90 12.59 -20.18 0.18
CA LYS A 90 12.04 -21.28 0.98
C LYS A 90 10.58 -21.04 1.36
N ASP A 91 10.24 -19.85 1.86
CA ASP A 91 8.88 -19.49 2.26
C ASP A 91 7.88 -19.51 1.08
N LYS A 92 8.39 -19.37 -0.16
CA LYS A 92 7.61 -19.41 -1.40
C LYS A 92 7.69 -20.74 -2.16
N GLY A 93 8.41 -21.73 -1.65
CA GLY A 93 8.63 -23.01 -2.34
C GLY A 93 9.39 -22.87 -3.66
N LEU A 94 10.25 -21.86 -3.77
CA LEU A 94 11.07 -21.60 -4.95
C LEU A 94 12.44 -22.26 -4.79
N HIS A 95 12.88 -22.96 -5.85
CA HIS A 95 14.13 -23.69 -5.87
C HIS A 95 14.98 -23.35 -7.09
N GLY A 96 16.28 -23.26 -6.86
CA GLY A 96 17.28 -23.23 -7.92
C GLY A 96 17.49 -24.61 -8.51
N ARG A 97 18.03 -24.67 -9.72
CA ARG A 97 18.41 -25.94 -10.34
C ARG A 97 19.50 -26.62 -9.48
N PRO A 98 19.35 -27.91 -9.13
CA PRO A 98 20.39 -28.64 -8.41
C PRO A 98 21.74 -28.54 -9.12
N ILE A 99 22.81 -28.31 -8.35
CA ILE A 99 24.19 -28.23 -8.86
C ILE A 99 24.94 -29.48 -8.36
N PRO A 100 25.07 -30.52 -9.20
CA PRO A 100 25.73 -31.75 -8.79
C PRO A 100 27.21 -31.51 -8.48
N TYR A 101 27.76 -32.38 -7.63
CA TYR A 101 29.19 -32.44 -7.39
C TYR A 101 29.85 -33.31 -8.46
N LYS A 102 31.11 -33.01 -8.77
CA LYS A 102 31.93 -33.83 -9.67
C LYS A 102 32.66 -34.96 -8.95
N THR A 103 32.60 -34.99 -7.61
CA THR A 103 33.35 -35.92 -6.76
C THR A 103 32.45 -36.46 -5.66
N ASP A 104 32.72 -37.71 -5.24
CA ASP A 104 31.95 -38.41 -4.20
C ASP A 104 32.49 -38.17 -2.78
N ARG A 105 33.25 -37.09 -2.59
CA ARG A 105 33.74 -36.70 -1.26
C ARG A 105 32.58 -36.23 -0.38
N ALA A 106 32.76 -36.29 0.94
CA ALA A 106 31.78 -35.70 1.86
C ALA A 106 31.68 -34.19 1.60
N HIS A 107 30.46 -33.70 1.39
CA HIS A 107 30.18 -32.29 1.10
C HIS A 107 29.31 -31.66 2.17
N LYS A 108 29.56 -30.39 2.48
CA LYS A 108 28.80 -29.62 3.49
C LYS A 108 27.32 -29.40 3.12
N TYR A 109 27.02 -29.30 1.82
CA TYR A 109 25.70 -28.96 1.31
C TYR A 109 25.26 -29.99 0.27
N THR A 110 23.96 -30.17 0.12
CA THR A 110 23.38 -30.97 -0.96
C THR A 110 23.46 -30.23 -2.31
N PRO A 111 23.36 -30.94 -3.45
CA PRO A 111 23.23 -30.31 -4.76
C PRO A 111 22.08 -29.29 -4.85
N GLN A 112 20.96 -29.56 -4.18
CA GLN A 112 19.81 -28.65 -4.14
C GLN A 112 20.14 -27.37 -3.37
N GLU A 113 20.71 -27.48 -2.17
CA GLU A 113 21.12 -26.31 -1.38
C GLU A 113 22.13 -25.45 -2.11
N ARG A 114 23.04 -26.05 -2.89
CA ARG A 114 23.95 -25.32 -3.77
C ARG A 114 23.22 -24.54 -4.85
N GLY A 115 22.23 -25.16 -5.51
CA GLY A 115 21.35 -24.53 -6.48
C GLY A 115 20.64 -23.31 -5.88
N ASP A 116 20.03 -23.49 -4.72
CA ASP A 116 19.28 -22.44 -4.02
C ASP A 116 20.19 -21.28 -3.59
N MET A 117 21.39 -21.57 -3.08
CA MET A 117 22.38 -20.55 -2.73
C MET A 117 22.87 -19.77 -3.96
N SER A 118 23.10 -20.46 -5.08
CA SER A 118 23.51 -19.84 -6.34
C SER A 118 22.43 -18.90 -6.86
N MET A 119 21.19 -19.38 -6.95
CA MET A 119 20.04 -18.59 -7.38
C MET A 119 19.79 -17.37 -6.47
N ALA A 120 19.82 -17.55 -5.15
CA ALA A 120 19.68 -16.45 -4.20
C ALA A 120 20.79 -15.40 -4.38
N GLY A 121 22.03 -15.85 -4.62
CA GLY A 121 23.17 -14.97 -4.92
C GLY A 121 22.97 -14.15 -6.19
N ALA A 122 22.50 -14.78 -7.27
CA ALA A 122 22.23 -14.12 -8.54
C ALA A 122 21.10 -13.10 -8.45
N ILE A 123 20.01 -13.44 -7.75
CA ILE A 123 18.90 -12.52 -7.48
C ILE A 123 19.39 -11.31 -6.68
N ALA A 124 20.11 -11.54 -5.57
CA ALA A 124 20.62 -10.48 -4.73
C ALA A 124 21.56 -9.54 -5.50
N HIS A 125 22.46 -10.09 -6.32
CA HIS A 125 23.35 -9.31 -7.17
C HIS A 125 22.57 -8.49 -8.21
N THR A 126 21.56 -9.07 -8.84
CA THR A 126 20.72 -8.39 -9.83
C THR A 126 19.95 -7.22 -9.19
N ILE A 127 19.38 -7.41 -8.00
CA ILE A 127 18.67 -6.35 -7.27
C ILE A 127 19.65 -5.24 -6.85
N ALA A 128 20.86 -5.59 -6.40
CA ALA A 128 21.86 -4.61 -6.00
C ALA A 128 22.33 -3.76 -7.19
N SER A 129 22.61 -4.39 -8.33
CA SER A 129 23.20 -3.74 -9.51
C SER A 129 22.18 -3.05 -10.40
N LYS A 130 21.00 -3.65 -10.61
CA LYS A 130 20.00 -3.19 -11.57
C LYS A 130 18.67 -2.79 -10.94
N GLY A 131 18.50 -2.98 -9.63
CA GLY A 131 17.21 -2.83 -8.95
C GLY A 131 16.27 -4.00 -9.18
N SER A 132 15.08 -3.95 -8.58
CA SER A 132 14.02 -4.95 -8.75
C SER A 132 13.47 -4.97 -10.18
N LYS A 133 12.89 -6.09 -10.62
CA LYS A 133 12.23 -6.17 -11.95
C LYS A 133 11.14 -5.11 -12.09
N LEU A 134 10.29 -4.95 -11.08
CA LEU A 134 9.21 -3.97 -11.05
C LEU A 134 9.71 -2.55 -11.33
N HIS A 135 10.83 -2.16 -10.71
CA HIS A 135 11.47 -0.87 -10.97
C HIS A 135 11.94 -0.72 -12.42
N ARG A 136 12.55 -1.76 -12.98
CA ARG A 136 13.07 -1.72 -14.36
C ARG A 136 11.96 -1.72 -15.42
N THR A 137 10.75 -2.14 -15.06
CA THR A 137 9.59 -2.18 -15.98
C THR A 137 8.64 -1.01 -15.78
N GLY A 138 9.03 0.03 -15.04
CA GLY A 138 8.22 1.25 -14.87
C GLY A 138 7.21 1.21 -13.72
N GLY A 139 7.24 0.18 -12.87
CA GLY A 139 6.34 0.05 -11.73
C GLY A 139 4.96 -0.50 -12.08
N ARG A 140 4.00 -0.28 -11.16
CA ARG A 140 2.58 -0.60 -11.25
C ARG A 140 1.77 0.45 -10.47
N ALA A 141 0.47 0.52 -10.67
CA ALA A 141 -0.39 1.54 -10.04
C ALA A 141 -1.68 0.97 -9.41
N ASP A 142 -1.76 -0.36 -9.30
CA ASP A 142 -2.93 -1.13 -8.88
C ASP A 142 -2.84 -1.61 -7.42
N VAL A 143 -1.98 -0.99 -6.59
CA VAL A 143 -1.89 -1.32 -5.16
C VAL A 143 -2.56 -0.23 -4.33
N TYR A 144 -2.08 1.00 -4.44
CA TYR A 144 -2.61 2.15 -3.69
C TYR A 144 -2.79 3.40 -4.56
N SER A 145 -2.03 3.57 -5.64
CA SER A 145 -2.12 4.75 -6.51
C SER A 145 -3.51 4.93 -7.13
N ASN A 146 -4.18 3.84 -7.49
CA ASN A 146 -5.56 3.87 -7.98
C ASN A 146 -6.61 4.07 -6.86
N VAL A 147 -6.30 3.68 -5.62
CA VAL A 147 -7.25 3.74 -4.50
C VAL A 147 -7.41 5.17 -3.98
N VAL A 148 -6.34 5.96 -3.98
CA VAL A 148 -6.36 7.36 -3.50
C VAL A 148 -7.39 8.22 -4.25
N PRO A 149 -7.35 8.34 -5.59
CA PRO A 149 -8.30 9.19 -6.31
C PRO A 149 -9.75 8.68 -6.20
N ASP A 150 -9.98 7.36 -6.18
CA ASP A 150 -11.31 6.78 -5.95
C ASP A 150 -11.86 7.15 -4.56
N THR A 151 -11.01 7.08 -3.54
CA THR A 151 -11.36 7.45 -2.17
C THR A 151 -11.70 8.93 -2.07
N MET A 152 -10.90 9.81 -2.69
CA MET A 152 -11.18 11.26 -2.71
C MET A 152 -12.49 11.59 -3.42
N LYS A 153 -12.77 10.93 -4.54
CA LYS A 153 -14.04 11.11 -5.29
C LYS A 153 -15.24 10.73 -4.43
N ARG A 154 -15.18 9.56 -3.77
CA ARG A 154 -16.27 9.08 -2.91
C ARG A 154 -16.45 9.94 -1.67
N LEU A 155 -15.36 10.36 -1.06
CA LEU A 155 -15.38 11.28 0.07
C LEU A 155 -16.12 12.57 -0.30
N GLY A 156 -15.74 13.20 -1.42
CA GLY A 156 -16.40 14.42 -1.90
C GLY A 156 -17.90 14.21 -2.16
N GLN A 157 -18.26 13.12 -2.83
CA GLN A 157 -19.67 12.78 -3.08
C GLN A 157 -20.48 12.65 -1.79
N ARG A 158 -19.93 11.95 -0.78
CA ARG A 158 -20.62 11.71 0.50
C ARG A 158 -20.71 12.97 1.36
N LEU A 159 -19.66 13.80 1.39
CA LEU A 159 -19.65 15.04 2.15
C LEU A 159 -20.59 16.10 1.57
N ILE A 160 -20.76 16.16 0.24
CA ILE A 160 -21.71 17.08 -0.40
C ILE A 160 -23.15 16.82 0.09
N PHE A 161 -23.53 15.58 0.37
CA PHE A 161 -24.86 15.26 0.90
C PHE A 161 -25.10 15.77 2.33
N LEU A 162 -24.04 16.13 3.07
CA LEU A 162 -24.19 16.73 4.40
C LEU A 162 -24.49 18.24 4.35
N ILE A 163 -24.31 18.87 3.19
CA ILE A 163 -24.60 20.28 2.99
C ILE A 163 -26.09 20.43 2.72
N HIS A 164 -26.84 20.89 3.72
CA HIS A 164 -28.24 21.26 3.55
C HIS A 164 -28.39 22.79 3.53
N GLN A 165 -28.99 23.30 2.46
CA GLN A 165 -29.35 24.71 2.34
C GLN A 165 -30.74 24.93 2.96
N SER A 166 -30.81 25.65 4.08
CA SER A 166 -32.09 26.18 4.56
C SER A 166 -32.27 27.61 4.02
N VAL A 167 -33.20 27.79 3.08
CA VAL A 167 -33.63 29.14 2.66
C VAL A 167 -34.75 29.57 3.61
N GLY A 168 -34.37 30.23 4.71
CA GLY A 168 -35.31 30.84 5.64
C GLY A 168 -35.92 32.12 5.06
N SER A 169 -36.86 31.98 4.12
CA SER A 169 -37.67 33.05 3.48
C SER A 169 -36.91 34.10 2.64
N ILE A 170 -37.48 34.44 1.48
CA ILE A 170 -37.08 35.62 0.70
C ILE A 170 -37.47 36.86 1.51
N LYS A 171 -36.50 37.73 1.84
CA LYS A 171 -36.82 39.06 2.37
C LYS A 171 -37.29 39.94 1.21
N LEU A 172 -38.58 40.18 1.14
CA LEU A 172 -39.15 41.19 0.24
C LEU A 172 -38.76 42.56 0.78
N ASN A 173 -38.06 43.37 -0.02
CA ASN A 173 -37.93 44.79 0.25
C ASN A 173 -39.30 45.42 -0.03
N ASN A 174 -40.07 45.71 1.01
CA ASN A 174 -41.23 46.56 0.84
C ASN A 174 -40.70 47.98 0.59
N GLU A 175 -40.64 48.37 -0.69
CA GLU A 175 -40.64 49.77 -1.06
C GLU A 175 -42.01 50.32 -0.68
N THR A 176 -42.05 51.10 0.40
CA THR A 176 -43.21 51.94 0.74
C THR A 176 -43.34 53.01 -0.33
N VAL A 177 -44.36 52.90 -1.17
CA VAL A 177 -44.95 54.01 -1.94
C VAL A 177 -45.89 54.79 -1.02
#